data_AF-A0A7V8D0H3-F1
#
_entry.id   AF-A0A7V8D0H3-F1
#
_cell.length_a   1.000
_cell.length_b   1.000
_cell.length_c   1.000
_cell.angle_alpha   90.00
_cell.angle_beta   90.00
_cell.angle_gamma   90.00
#
_symmetry.space_group_name_H-M   'P 1'
#
loop_
_entity.id
_entity.type
_entity.pdbx_description
1 polymer ?
#
loop_
_entity_poly.entity_id
_entity_poly.type
_entity_poly.pdbx_seq_one_letter_code
_entity_poly.pdbx_strand_id
1 'polypeptide(L)' 'MEQRSGQRGGVGISYYALADLLAHLPTGERRTRHELQQALGCGDSTLDRLLAEAVSAGQVERAGRGMYQAKG' A
#
# COMPACT_ATOMS: atom_id res chain seq x y z
N MET A 1 29.24 8.05 7.01
CA MET A 1 28.27 7.27 6.20
C MET A 1 27.59 6.30 7.14
N GLU A 2 26.47 6.68 7.75
CA GLU A 2 25.76 5.78 8.66
C GLU A 2 24.28 5.77 8.28
N GLN A 3 23.91 4.71 7.55
CA GLN A 3 22.55 4.42 7.13
C GLN A 3 21.75 3.97 8.35
N ARG A 4 21.30 4.94 9.15
CA ARG A 4 20.33 4.73 10.21
C ARG A 4 18.95 4.78 9.59
N SER A 5 18.38 3.62 9.28
CA SER A 5 16.92 3.49 9.27
C SER A 5 16.54 2.09 9.71
N GLY A 6 16.55 1.91 11.03
CA GLY A 6 15.98 0.73 11.66
C GLY A 6 14.47 0.79 11.50
N GLN A 7 13.92 0.04 10.54
CA GLN A 7 12.49 -0.20 10.45
C GLN A 7 12.17 -1.55 11.11
N ARG A 8 12.32 -1.58 12.45
CA ARG A 8 11.66 -2.57 13.30
C ARG A 8 10.60 -1.84 14.10
N GLY A 9 9.38 -1.88 13.61
CA GLY A 9 8.18 -1.55 14.35
C GLY A 9 7.05 -2.30 13.70
N GLY A 10 6.44 -3.24 14.41
CA GLY A 10 5.09 -3.69 14.08
C GLY A 10 4.18 -2.48 14.28
N VAL A 11 4.09 -1.63 13.27
CA VAL A 11 3.27 -0.42 13.30
C VAL A 11 1.86 -0.87 12.98
N GLY A 12 0.89 -0.50 13.81
CA GLY A 12 -0.52 -0.68 13.49
C GLY A 12 -0.78 -0.05 12.12
N ILE A 13 -0.94 -0.89 11.11
CA ILE A 13 -1.09 -0.45 9.73
C ILE A 13 -2.42 0.26 9.65
N SER A 14 -2.36 1.58 9.67
CA SER A 14 -3.54 2.41 9.54
C SER A 14 -3.86 2.55 8.06
N TYR A 15 -5.14 2.74 7.75
CA TYR A 15 -5.62 3.11 6.41
C TYR A 15 -4.79 4.23 5.78
N TYR A 16 -4.35 5.18 6.62
CA TYR A 16 -3.47 6.27 6.22
C TYR A 16 -2.12 5.83 5.65
N ALA A 17 -1.55 4.71 6.07
CA ALA A 17 -0.27 4.23 5.55
C ALA A 17 -0.38 3.70 4.11
N LEU A 18 -1.49 3.01 3.78
CA LEU A 18 -1.75 2.60 2.40
C LEU A 18 -2.03 3.83 1.54
N ALA A 19 -2.89 4.75 1.99
CA ALA A 19 -3.19 5.97 1.27
C ALA A 19 -1.95 6.83 1.01
N ASP A 20 -1.08 6.98 2.01
CA ASP A 20 0.18 7.72 1.90
C ASP A 20 1.14 7.06 0.90
N LEU A 21 1.30 5.73 0.97
CA LEU A 21 2.10 4.98 0.00
C LEU A 21 1.59 5.17 -1.44
N LEU A 22 0.26 5.14 -1.63
CA LEU A 22 -0.37 5.35 -2.92
C LEU A 22 -0.24 6.79 -3.42
N ALA A 23 -0.32 7.78 -2.52
CA ALA A 23 -0.13 9.18 -2.85
C ALA A 23 1.31 9.51 -3.28
N HIS A 24 2.30 8.77 -2.77
CA HIS A 24 3.70 8.89 -3.19
C HIS A 24 4.06 8.04 -4.41
N LEU A 25 3.16 7.18 -4.89
CA LEU A 25 3.38 6.40 -6.11
C LEU A 25 3.11 7.28 -7.33
N PRO A 26 3.98 7.24 -8.36
CA PRO A 26 3.73 7.98 -9.58
C PRO A 26 2.44 7.49 -10.24
N THR A 27 1.64 8.43 -10.75
CA THR A 27 0.36 8.14 -11.40
C THR A 27 0.55 7.14 -12.52
N GLY A 28 -0.22 6.06 -12.50
CA GLY A 28 -0.10 4.98 -13.46
C GLY A 28 0.82 3.82 -13.04
N GLU A 29 1.54 3.94 -11.92
CA GLU A 29 2.36 2.85 -11.40
C GLU A 29 1.48 1.73 -10.82
N ARG A 30 1.80 0.50 -11.23
CA ARG A 30 1.09 -0.71 -10.82
C ARG A 30 1.93 -1.42 -9.79
N ARG A 31 1.35 -1.68 -8.61
CA ARG A 31 1.98 -2.49 -7.57
C ARG A 31 1.22 -3.78 -7.39
N THR A 32 1.98 -4.84 -7.16
CA THR A 32 1.38 -6.12 -6.80
C THR A 32 0.95 -6.10 -5.35
N ARG A 33 -0.03 -6.95 -5.02
CA ARG A 33 -0.44 -7.16 -3.63
C ARG A 33 0.74 -7.51 -2.72
N HIS A 34 1.69 -8.29 -3.20
CA HIS A 34 2.87 -8.67 -2.42
C HIS A 34 3.77 -7.47 -2.11
N GLU A 35 3.99 -6.56 -3.07
CA GLU A 35 4.76 -5.34 -2.82
C GLU A 35 4.08 -4.42 -1.81
N LEU A 36 2.77 -4.24 -1.92
CA LEU A 36 2.00 -3.46 -0.95
C LEU A 36 2.08 -4.10 0.45
N GLN A 37 2.06 -5.42 0.50
CA GLN A 37 2.24 -6.17 1.74
C GLN A 37 3.63 -5.96 2.35
N GLN A 38 4.68 -5.99 1.55
CA GLN A 38 6.06 -5.77 2.01
C GLN A 38 6.27 -4.32 2.45
N ALA A 39 5.74 -3.35 1.70
CA ALA A 39 5.90 -1.94 1.99
C ALA A 39 5.15 -1.50 3.25
N LEU A 40 3.96 -2.06 3.46
CA LEU A 40 3.18 -1.80 4.66
C LEU A 40 3.70 -2.67 5.83
N GLY A 41 4.03 -3.94 5.58
CA GLY A 41 4.37 -4.91 6.60
C GLY A 41 3.13 -5.54 7.27
N CYS A 42 1.99 -5.60 6.58
CA CYS A 42 0.75 -6.20 7.10
C CYS A 42 0.53 -7.64 6.67
N GLY A 43 -0.37 -8.32 7.39
CA GLY A 43 -0.96 -9.57 6.95
C GLY A 43 -1.95 -9.40 5.79
N ASP A 44 -2.26 -10.54 5.18
CA ASP A 44 -3.11 -10.71 4.01
C ASP A 44 -4.51 -10.08 4.17
N SER A 45 -5.16 -10.36 5.31
CA SER A 45 -6.52 -9.89 5.63
C SER A 45 -6.59 -8.39 5.90
N THR A 46 -5.57 -7.84 6.57
CA THR A 46 -5.48 -6.39 6.82
C THR A 46 -5.29 -5.66 5.50
N LEU A 47 -4.38 -6.14 4.65
CA LEU A 47 -4.15 -5.56 3.34
C LEU A 47 -5.41 -5.57 2.47
N ASP A 48 -6.15 -6.68 2.48
CA ASP A 48 -7.39 -6.82 1.71
C ASP A 48 -8.44 -5.77 2.12
N ARG A 49 -8.63 -5.58 3.43
CA ARG A 49 -9.53 -4.55 3.96
C ARG A 49 -9.07 -3.15 3.56
N LEU A 50 -7.79 -2.85 3.71
CA LEU A 50 -7.24 -1.54 3.34
C LEU A 50 -7.40 -1.26 1.85
N LEU A 51 -7.15 -2.25 1.00
CA LEU A 51 -7.33 -2.12 -0.45
C LEU A 51 -8.80 -1.94 -0.82
N ALA A 52 -9.72 -2.66 -0.16
CA ALA A 52 -11.14 -2.48 -0.37
C ALA A 52 -11.58 -1.05 -0.02
N GLU A 53 -11.11 -0.50 1.10
CA GLU A 53 -11.41 0.89 1.49
C GLU A 53 -10.76 1.89 0.54
N ALA A 54 -9.51 1.68 0.10
CA ALA A 54 -8.82 2.56 -0.82
C ALA A 54 -9.45 2.53 -2.24
N VAL A 55 -9.97 1.38 -2.68
CA VAL A 55 -10.78 1.27 -3.91
C VAL A 55 -12.11 2.01 -3.73
N SER A 56 -12.77 1.82 -2.59
CA SER A 56 -14.04 2.51 -2.29
C SER A 56 -13.88 4.02 -2.19
N ALA A 57 -12.74 4.50 -1.69
CA ALA A 57 -12.39 5.91 -1.62
C ALA A 57 -11.89 6.47 -2.97
N GLY A 58 -11.69 5.62 -3.98
CA GLY A 58 -11.19 6.01 -5.30
C GLY A 58 -9.71 6.36 -5.35
N GLN A 59 -8.92 6.00 -4.34
CA GLN A 59 -7.47 6.22 -4.27
C GLN A 59 -6.68 5.20 -5.10
N VAL A 60 -7.24 4.00 -5.27
CA VAL A 60 -6.68 2.95 -6.13
C VAL A 60 -7.74 2.32 -7.01
N GLU A 61 -7.28 1.77 -8.13
CA GLU A 61 -8.07 0.90 -8.98
C GLU A 61 -7.40 -0.47 -9.14
N ARG A 62 -8.22 -1.50 -9.36
CA ARG A 62 -7.73 -2.85 -9.67
C ARG A 62 -7.31 -2.91 -11.13
N ALA A 63 -6.01 -2.78 -11.38
CA ALA A 63 -5.43 -2.88 -12.72
C ALA A 63 -5.35 -4.33 -13.24
N GLY A 64 -5.61 -5.35 -12.40
CA GLY A 64 -5.60 -6.75 -12.81
C GLY A 64 -5.65 -7.73 -11.65
N ARG A 65 -5.41 -9.01 -11.93
CA ARG A 65 -5.46 -10.08 -10.92
C ARG A 65 -4.33 -9.89 -9.90
N GLY A 66 -4.65 -9.32 -8.74
CA GLY A 66 -3.69 -9.04 -7.67
C GLY A 66 -2.80 -7.81 -7.91
N MET A 67 -3.17 -6.94 -8.85
CA MET A 67 -2.47 -5.69 -9.14
C MET A 67 -3.37 -4.50 -8.85
N TYR A 68 -2.80 -3.48 -8.23
CA TYR A 68 -3.46 -2.24 -7.86
C TYR A 68 -2.66 -1.07 -8.40
N GLN A 69 -3.35 -0.06 -8.87
CA GLN A 69 -2.76 1.14 -9.42
C GLN A 69 -3.29 2.33 -8.64
N ALA A 70 -2.39 3.22 -8.20
CA ALA A 70 -2.78 4.49 -7.59
C ALA A 70 -3.49 5.35 -8.63
N LYS A 71 -4.66 5.86 -8.27
CA LYS A 71 -5.40 6.80 -9.08
C LYS A 71 -4.93 8.20 -8.70
N GLY A 72 -4.35 8.92 -9.68
CA GLY A 72 -3.93 10.31 -9.52
C GLY A 72 -5.11 11.27 -9.46
#